data_AF-A0A2H1IYG6-F1
#
_entry.id   AF-A0A2H1IYG6-F1
#
_cell.length_a   1.000
_cell.length_b   1.000
_cell.length_c   1.000
_cell.angle_alpha   90.00
_cell.angle_beta   90.00
_cell.angle_gamma   90.00
#
_symmetry.space_group_name_H-M   'P 1'
#
loop_
_entity.id
_entity.type
_entity.pdbx_description
1 polymer ?
#
loop_
_entity_poly.entity_id
_entity_poly.type
_entity_poly.pdbx_seq_one_letter_code
_entity_poly.pdbx_strand_id
1 'polypeptide(L)'
;MTAHIENLNIPEGMEITGELPDGAEKVLTPKALELIVELNRKFNGTRLERLEARKERQAQIAAGADLDFLPETAEIRNDPSWQVAPPAPGLEDRRVEMTGPTYKKMTINALNSGAKVWLADQEDANTPQWDSVIGGQLNLLDALNREIDFTSPEGKSYTLAPDEELPTIVVRPRGWHMPEKHILVDGEETSGSLVDFALYFATAGQLQIEKGKGPYFYLPKMESHLEARLWNQVFDHAEDSFGLDRGTIRATVLIETYPAAFEMEEILYELREHSSGLNAGRWDYIFSVIKNFRARGADFLLPDRSDVTMTVPFMRAYTELLVHTCHKRGAHAIGGMSAFVPAKDPEANEAAFNKVREDKSREAGKGFDGSWVAHPGMVALCKEVFTETLGANANQIENKRDDVSVTAADLLDVKSTPGSMTEQGLRINVSVGIQYLRAWLEGNGAVAINGLMEDAATAEISRSQVWQWMDAGVELDTGVTVTADFVRQVVTEEVAKLPGEQADWKDATDTFLSVAVADEYVDFLTLPAYARMP
;
A
#
# COMPACT_ATOMS: atom_id res chain seq x y z
N MET A 1 9.17 13.50 -30.68
CA MET A 1 7.84 13.94 -31.15
C MET A 1 7.01 13.98 -29.90
N THR A 2 6.57 15.16 -29.46
CA THR A 2 5.67 15.26 -28.31
C THR A 2 4.43 14.43 -28.63
N ALA A 3 4.03 13.53 -27.74
CA ALA A 3 2.82 12.77 -27.95
C ALA A 3 1.64 13.76 -27.97
N HIS A 4 0.83 13.72 -29.03
CA HIS A 4 -0.36 14.55 -29.14
C HIS A 4 -1.58 13.66 -29.02
N ILE A 5 -2.57 14.09 -28.23
CA ILE A 5 -3.84 13.37 -28.03
C ILE A 5 -4.50 13.04 -29.38
N GLU A 6 -4.34 13.91 -30.38
CA GLU A 6 -4.82 13.72 -31.75
C GLU A 6 -4.30 12.45 -32.45
N ASN A 7 -3.20 11.87 -31.96
CA ASN A 7 -2.63 10.63 -32.50
C ASN A 7 -3.18 9.36 -31.81
N LEU A 8 -3.98 9.50 -30.75
CA LEU A 8 -4.59 8.37 -30.05
C LEU A 8 -5.96 8.03 -30.66
N ASN A 9 -6.26 6.74 -30.77
CA ASN A 9 -7.62 6.29 -31.09
C ASN A 9 -8.44 6.24 -29.79
N ILE A 10 -9.00 7.38 -29.40
CA ILE A 10 -9.81 7.52 -28.19
C ILE A 10 -11.19 6.85 -28.39
N PRO A 11 -11.58 5.87 -27.55
CA PRO A 11 -12.89 5.23 -27.66
C PRO A 11 -14.06 6.19 -27.42
N GLU A 12 -15.25 5.83 -27.92
CA GLU A 12 -16.46 6.63 -27.72
C GLU A 12 -16.79 6.84 -26.24
N GLY A 13 -16.99 8.11 -25.86
CA GLY A 13 -17.33 8.52 -24.49
C GLY A 13 -16.11 8.77 -23.60
N MET A 14 -14.89 8.46 -24.05
CA MET A 14 -13.67 8.77 -23.29
C MET A 14 -13.14 10.17 -23.63
N GLU A 15 -12.65 10.86 -22.61
CA GLU A 15 -11.88 12.10 -22.72
C GLU A 15 -10.61 11.99 -21.88
N ILE A 16 -9.46 12.37 -22.45
CA ILE A 16 -8.19 12.51 -21.73
C ILE A 16 -7.89 14.00 -21.63
N THR A 17 -7.84 14.52 -20.42
CA THR A 17 -7.64 15.95 -20.14
C THR A 17 -6.19 16.29 -19.73
N GLY A 18 -5.41 15.28 -19.32
CA GLY A 18 -3.99 15.44 -18.97
C GLY A 18 -3.10 15.61 -20.21
N GLU A 19 -2.06 16.45 -20.08
CA GLU A 19 -1.02 16.60 -21.12
C GLU A 19 -0.24 15.29 -21.26
N LEU A 20 -0.07 14.77 -22.49
CA LEU A 20 0.56 13.47 -22.68
C LEU A 20 2.09 13.55 -22.53
N PRO A 21 2.69 12.73 -21.63
CA PRO A 21 4.13 12.57 -21.61
C PRO A 21 4.67 12.01 -22.92
N ASP A 22 5.94 12.28 -23.21
CA ASP A 22 6.63 11.69 -24.36
C ASP A 22 6.57 10.15 -24.30
N GLY A 23 6.09 9.54 -25.39
CA GLY A 23 5.96 8.09 -25.51
C GLY A 23 4.68 7.50 -24.90
N ALA A 24 3.78 8.31 -24.33
CA ALA A 24 2.54 7.85 -23.72
C ALA A 24 1.67 6.97 -24.63
N GLU A 25 1.76 7.11 -25.95
CA GLU A 25 1.06 6.27 -26.92
C GLU A 25 1.43 4.78 -26.84
N LYS A 26 2.60 4.45 -26.27
CA LYS A 26 3.02 3.06 -26.03
C LYS A 26 2.16 2.36 -24.96
N VAL A 27 1.58 3.11 -24.03
CA VAL A 27 0.77 2.57 -22.93
C VAL A 27 -0.71 2.92 -23.06
N LEU A 28 -1.03 4.08 -23.64
CA LEU A 28 -2.39 4.49 -24.03
C LEU A 28 -2.79 3.84 -25.36
N THR A 29 -2.62 2.52 -25.46
CA THR A 29 -2.95 1.75 -26.66
C THR A 29 -4.47 1.62 -26.82
N PRO A 30 -5.01 1.39 -28.03
CA PRO A 30 -6.45 1.23 -28.24
C PRO A 30 -7.07 0.18 -27.31
N LYS A 31 -6.42 -0.98 -27.12
CA LYS A 31 -6.89 -2.03 -26.20
C LYS A 31 -6.92 -1.60 -24.74
N ALA A 32 -5.91 -0.83 -24.30
CA ALA A 32 -5.86 -0.34 -22.93
C ALA A 32 -6.97 0.69 -22.68
N LEU A 33 -7.20 1.61 -23.63
CA LEU A 33 -8.25 2.61 -23.54
C LEU A 33 -9.66 1.98 -23.59
N GLU A 34 -9.87 1.01 -24.49
CA GLU A 34 -11.12 0.23 -24.57
C GLU A 34 -11.40 -0.48 -23.24
N LEU A 35 -10.39 -1.14 -22.66
CA LEU A 35 -10.53 -1.80 -21.36
C LEU A 35 -10.86 -0.82 -20.23
N ILE A 36 -10.26 0.38 -20.20
CA ILE A 36 -10.63 1.42 -19.21
C ILE A 36 -12.11 1.80 -19.34
N VAL A 37 -12.61 2.02 -20.56
CA VAL A 37 -14.01 2.36 -20.80
C VAL A 37 -14.94 1.23 -20.35
N GLU A 38 -14.63 -0.01 -20.74
CA GLU A 38 -15.42 -1.18 -20.37
C GLU A 38 -15.48 -1.39 -18.85
N LEU A 39 -14.33 -1.33 -18.19
CA LEU A 39 -14.23 -1.47 -16.74
C LEU A 39 -14.98 -0.35 -16.02
N ASN A 40 -14.82 0.90 -16.47
CA ASN A 40 -15.51 2.03 -15.85
C ASN A 40 -17.04 1.87 -15.96
N ARG A 41 -17.56 1.63 -17.16
CA ARG A 41 -19.00 1.47 -17.39
C ARG A 41 -19.59 0.30 -16.62
N LYS A 42 -18.83 -0.79 -16.44
CA LYS A 42 -19.32 -2.02 -15.81
C LYS A 42 -19.19 -2.01 -14.28
N PHE A 43 -18.14 -1.40 -13.73
CA PHE A 43 -17.75 -1.61 -12.33
C PHE A 43 -17.65 -0.32 -11.50
N ASN A 44 -17.62 0.87 -12.11
CA ASN A 44 -17.51 2.14 -11.36
C ASN A 44 -18.70 2.35 -10.42
N GLY A 45 -19.92 2.01 -10.86
CA GLY A 45 -21.12 2.06 -10.02
C GLY A 45 -20.98 1.21 -8.76
N THR A 46 -20.61 -0.07 -8.91
CA THR A 46 -20.37 -0.98 -7.79
C THR A 46 -19.24 -0.50 -6.88
N ARG A 47 -18.15 0.07 -7.44
CA ARG A 47 -17.06 0.68 -6.65
C ARG A 47 -17.61 1.78 -5.75
N LEU A 48 -18.37 2.71 -6.31
CA LEU A 48 -18.96 3.83 -5.56
C LEU A 48 -19.91 3.34 -4.47
N GLU A 49 -20.71 2.30 -4.73
CA GLU A 49 -21.53 1.65 -3.71
C GLU A 49 -20.70 1.03 -2.58
N ARG A 50 -19.54 0.41 -2.89
CA ARG A 50 -18.63 -0.11 -1.85
C ARG A 50 -18.05 1.01 -1.00
N LEU A 51 -17.66 2.13 -1.61
CA LEU A 51 -17.17 3.30 -0.87
C LEU A 51 -18.24 3.91 0.04
N GLU A 52 -19.50 3.93 -0.38
CA GLU A 52 -20.60 4.37 0.48
C GLU A 52 -20.85 3.38 1.64
N ALA A 53 -20.77 2.07 1.37
CA ALA A 53 -20.89 1.05 2.42
C ALA A 53 -19.80 1.17 3.51
N ARG A 54 -18.60 1.68 3.17
CA ARG A 54 -17.56 2.01 4.17
C ARG A 54 -18.06 3.10 5.14
N LYS A 55 -18.69 4.15 4.62
CA LYS A 55 -19.25 5.23 5.46
C LYS A 55 -20.39 4.74 6.33
N GLU A 56 -21.27 3.90 5.78
CA GLU A 56 -22.34 3.27 6.55
C GLU A 56 -21.79 2.43 7.71
N ARG A 57 -20.76 1.61 7.43
CA ARG A 57 -20.07 0.82 8.47
C ARG A 57 -19.43 1.73 9.52
N GLN A 58 -18.75 2.79 9.11
CA GLN A 58 -18.14 3.75 10.05
C GLN A 58 -19.19 4.42 10.93
N ALA A 59 -20.35 4.80 10.37
CA ALA A 59 -21.46 5.36 11.13
C ALA A 59 -22.04 4.36 12.15
N GLN A 60 -22.14 3.07 11.79
CA GLN A 60 -22.52 2.01 12.72
C GLN A 60 -21.50 1.85 13.85
N ILE A 61 -20.20 1.85 13.53
CA ILE A 61 -19.14 1.78 14.53
C ILE A 61 -19.26 2.98 15.46
N ALA A 62 -19.40 4.20 14.95
CA ALA A 62 -19.59 5.41 15.74
C ALA A 62 -20.84 5.34 16.65
N ALA A 63 -21.90 4.65 16.21
CA ALA A 63 -23.10 4.39 17.01
C ALA A 63 -22.93 3.27 18.06
N GLY A 64 -21.75 2.66 18.16
CA GLY A 64 -21.39 1.66 19.19
C GLY A 64 -21.32 0.23 18.70
N ALA A 65 -21.45 -0.04 17.39
CA ALA A 65 -21.28 -1.40 16.86
C ALA A 65 -19.80 -1.83 16.86
N ASP A 66 -19.52 -3.05 17.30
CA ASP A 66 -18.18 -3.65 17.21
C ASP A 66 -18.01 -4.38 15.87
N LEU A 67 -16.74 -4.49 15.44
CA LEU A 67 -16.37 -5.42 14.38
C LEU A 67 -16.33 -6.85 14.95
N ASP A 68 -16.81 -7.81 14.18
CA ASP A 68 -16.77 -9.23 14.55
C ASP A 68 -16.69 -10.07 13.26
N PHE A 69 -16.33 -11.35 13.41
CA PHE A 69 -16.40 -12.32 12.33
C PHE A 69 -17.86 -12.54 11.91
N LEU A 70 -18.14 -12.38 10.62
CA LEU A 70 -19.50 -12.37 10.08
C LEU A 70 -20.22 -13.74 10.29
N PRO A 71 -21.37 -13.80 10.98
CA PRO A 71 -22.12 -15.05 11.13
C PRO A 71 -22.67 -15.59 9.80
N GLU A 72 -23.00 -14.70 8.86
CA GLU A 72 -23.59 -15.02 7.56
C GLU A 72 -22.64 -15.71 6.58
N THR A 73 -21.33 -15.68 6.83
CA THR A 73 -20.29 -16.36 6.02
C THR A 73 -19.57 -17.45 6.81
N ALA A 74 -20.12 -17.88 7.95
CA ALA A 74 -19.48 -18.86 8.81
C ALA A 74 -19.24 -20.21 8.09
N GLU A 75 -20.08 -20.57 7.13
CA GLU A 75 -19.91 -21.77 6.29
C GLU A 75 -18.63 -21.73 5.44
N ILE A 76 -18.21 -20.55 4.96
CA ILE A 76 -16.93 -20.40 4.24
C ILE A 76 -15.77 -20.72 5.18
N ARG A 77 -15.77 -20.15 6.39
CA ARG A 77 -14.69 -20.35 7.38
C ARG A 77 -14.64 -21.79 7.90
N ASN A 78 -15.80 -22.43 8.01
CA ASN A 78 -15.94 -23.78 8.55
C ASN A 78 -15.78 -24.89 7.51
N ASP A 79 -15.79 -24.57 6.21
CA ASP A 79 -15.54 -25.55 5.15
C ASP A 79 -14.03 -25.79 4.98
N PRO A 80 -13.50 -27.00 5.30
CA PRO A 80 -12.08 -27.29 5.15
C PRO A 80 -11.70 -27.69 3.70
N SER A 81 -12.67 -27.86 2.81
CA SER A 81 -12.45 -28.45 1.48
C SER A 81 -11.88 -27.47 0.46
N TRP A 82 -12.07 -26.16 0.66
CA TRP A 82 -11.58 -25.16 -0.27
C TRP A 82 -10.19 -24.65 0.09
N GLN A 83 -9.43 -24.34 -0.96
CA GLN A 83 -8.10 -23.75 -0.95
C GLN A 83 -8.06 -22.66 -2.03
N VAL A 84 -7.10 -21.75 -1.93
CA VAL A 84 -6.78 -20.84 -3.04
C VAL A 84 -5.98 -21.55 -4.12
N ALA A 85 -5.84 -20.90 -5.28
CA ALA A 85 -4.96 -21.36 -6.34
C ALA A 85 -3.51 -21.54 -5.85
N PRO A 86 -2.78 -22.54 -6.37
CA PRO A 86 -1.39 -22.73 -5.99
C PRO A 86 -0.53 -21.52 -6.38
N PRO A 87 0.64 -21.32 -5.73
CA PRO A 87 1.58 -20.27 -6.12
C PRO A 87 1.86 -20.24 -7.62
N ALA A 88 1.72 -19.07 -8.22
CA ALA A 88 1.92 -18.88 -9.65
C ALA A 88 3.40 -18.81 -10.02
N PRO A 89 3.76 -19.00 -11.32
CA PRO A 89 5.14 -18.92 -11.78
C PRO A 89 5.84 -17.63 -11.37
N GLY A 90 6.95 -17.75 -10.65
CA GLY A 90 7.73 -16.63 -10.13
C GLY A 90 7.24 -16.07 -8.79
N LEU A 91 6.23 -16.68 -8.17
CA LEU A 91 5.69 -16.36 -6.84
C LEU A 91 5.80 -17.53 -5.85
N GLU A 92 6.49 -18.61 -6.20
CA GLU A 92 6.65 -19.78 -5.32
C GLU A 92 7.57 -19.47 -4.12
N ASP A 93 8.64 -18.71 -4.37
CA ASP A 93 9.62 -18.23 -3.38
C ASP A 93 9.56 -16.70 -3.30
N ARG A 94 8.96 -16.19 -2.23
CA ARG A 94 8.73 -14.76 -1.98
C ARG A 94 9.48 -14.27 -0.75
N ARG A 95 10.54 -14.96 -0.33
CA ARG A 95 11.21 -14.76 0.97
C ARG A 95 11.66 -13.32 1.25
N VAL A 96 11.88 -12.53 0.20
CA VAL A 96 12.10 -11.09 0.30
C VAL A 96 11.49 -10.39 -0.92
N GLU A 97 10.71 -9.35 -0.64
CA GLU A 97 10.15 -8.46 -1.66
C GLU A 97 10.66 -7.04 -1.45
N MET A 98 11.09 -6.41 -2.54
CA MET A 98 11.37 -4.98 -2.56
C MET A 98 10.07 -4.24 -2.82
N THR A 99 9.84 -3.12 -2.15
CA THR A 99 8.81 -2.16 -2.60
C THR A 99 9.46 -0.86 -3.05
N GLY A 100 8.80 -0.16 -3.96
CA GLY A 100 9.24 1.18 -4.36
C GLY A 100 8.48 1.70 -5.57
N PRO A 101 8.58 3.02 -5.83
CA PRO A 101 7.85 3.67 -6.91
C PRO A 101 8.32 3.22 -8.28
N THR A 102 7.44 3.40 -9.26
CA THR A 102 7.73 3.17 -10.69
C THR A 102 8.51 4.31 -11.36
N TYR A 103 9.28 5.10 -10.61
CA TYR A 103 10.19 6.09 -11.17
C TYR A 103 11.35 5.40 -11.90
N LYS A 104 11.82 5.96 -13.02
CA LYS A 104 12.78 5.31 -13.92
C LYS A 104 14.03 4.76 -13.22
N LYS A 105 14.72 5.59 -12.45
CA LYS A 105 15.92 5.20 -11.68
C LYS A 105 15.59 4.15 -10.60
N MET A 106 14.45 4.29 -9.92
CA MET A 106 14.06 3.38 -8.84
C MET A 106 13.65 2.00 -9.38
N THR A 107 12.98 1.96 -10.53
CA THR A 107 12.65 0.74 -11.27
C THR A 107 13.91 -0.10 -11.53
N ILE A 108 14.97 0.51 -12.08
CA ILE A 108 16.24 -0.18 -12.34
C ILE A 108 16.88 -0.70 -11.04
N ASN A 109 16.91 0.14 -9.99
CA ASN A 109 17.51 -0.26 -8.70
C ASN A 109 16.74 -1.41 -8.03
N ALA A 110 15.41 -1.38 -8.09
CA ALA A 110 14.55 -2.42 -7.52
C ALA A 110 14.70 -3.74 -8.28
N LEU A 111 14.73 -3.69 -9.62
CA LEU A 111 14.98 -4.86 -10.47
C LEU A 111 16.40 -5.44 -10.25
N ASN A 112 17.40 -4.60 -9.99
CA ASN A 112 18.76 -5.03 -9.69
C ASN A 112 19.01 -5.38 -8.21
N SER A 113 17.97 -5.38 -7.36
CA SER A 113 18.14 -5.49 -5.90
C SER A 113 18.50 -6.89 -5.40
N GLY A 114 18.30 -7.92 -6.23
CA GLY A 114 18.45 -9.32 -5.83
C GLY A 114 17.29 -9.88 -5.00
N ALA A 115 16.19 -9.13 -4.89
CA ALA A 115 14.94 -9.61 -4.29
C ALA A 115 14.30 -10.70 -5.14
N LYS A 116 13.30 -11.40 -4.59
CA LYS A 116 12.51 -12.39 -5.36
C LYS A 116 11.35 -11.74 -6.10
N VAL A 117 10.75 -10.75 -5.46
CA VAL A 117 9.63 -9.97 -5.98
C VAL A 117 9.95 -8.49 -5.84
N TRP A 118 9.50 -7.70 -6.80
CA TRP A 118 9.42 -6.25 -6.68
C TRP A 118 7.96 -5.83 -6.78
N LEU A 119 7.46 -5.24 -5.69
CA LEU A 119 6.21 -4.50 -5.69
C LEU A 119 6.47 -3.13 -6.33
N ALA A 120 6.05 -3.01 -7.59
CA ALA A 120 6.09 -1.80 -8.36
C ALA A 120 4.89 -0.91 -8.01
N ASP A 121 5.16 0.17 -7.28
CA ASP A 121 4.11 0.91 -6.60
C ASP A 121 3.59 2.11 -7.40
N GLN A 122 2.27 2.15 -7.61
CA GLN A 122 1.53 3.32 -8.09
C GLN A 122 0.62 3.92 -7.02
N GLU A 123 0.73 3.43 -5.79
CA GLU A 123 -0.06 3.88 -4.64
C GLU A 123 0.81 4.70 -3.68
N ASP A 124 0.97 4.32 -2.41
CA ASP A 124 1.48 5.19 -1.34
C ASP A 124 2.92 5.67 -1.51
N ALA A 125 3.79 4.91 -2.19
CA ALA A 125 5.17 5.32 -2.46
C ALA A 125 5.29 6.15 -3.75
N ASN A 126 4.17 6.42 -4.43
CA ASN A 126 4.10 7.21 -5.66
C ASN A 126 3.19 8.44 -5.47
N THR A 127 3.31 9.39 -6.40
CA THR A 127 2.43 10.55 -6.48
C THR A 127 1.49 10.35 -7.66
N PRO A 128 0.19 10.58 -7.52
CA PRO A 128 -0.76 10.43 -8.61
C PRO A 128 -0.70 11.61 -9.60
N GLN A 129 0.44 12.31 -9.71
CA GLN A 129 0.66 13.27 -10.78
C GLN A 129 0.55 12.54 -12.12
N TRP A 130 -0.07 13.16 -13.12
CA TRP A 130 -0.33 12.52 -14.40
C TRP A 130 0.94 11.95 -15.06
N ASP A 131 2.04 12.71 -15.02
CA ASP A 131 3.35 12.27 -15.50
C ASP A 131 3.90 11.06 -14.73
N SER A 132 3.64 10.98 -13.42
CA SER A 132 4.05 9.85 -12.59
C SER A 132 3.23 8.59 -12.86
N VAL A 133 1.92 8.74 -13.09
CA VAL A 133 0.99 7.63 -13.42
C VAL A 133 1.36 7.04 -14.78
N ILE A 134 1.36 7.86 -15.84
CA ILE A 134 1.66 7.39 -17.20
C ILE A 134 3.13 7.02 -17.35
N GLY A 135 4.04 7.84 -16.80
CA GLY A 135 5.48 7.55 -16.79
C GLY A 135 5.82 6.26 -16.04
N GLY A 136 5.09 5.94 -14.98
CA GLY A 136 5.20 4.66 -14.28
C GLY A 136 4.90 3.46 -15.16
N GLN A 137 3.80 3.53 -15.92
CA GLN A 137 3.43 2.49 -16.90
C GLN A 137 4.47 2.35 -18.01
N LEU A 138 5.00 3.47 -18.51
CA LEU A 138 6.08 3.48 -19.51
C LEU A 138 7.35 2.82 -18.98
N ASN A 139 7.74 3.12 -17.75
CA ASN A 139 8.93 2.51 -17.14
C ASN A 139 8.74 0.99 -16.96
N LEU A 140 7.54 0.52 -16.59
CA LEU A 140 7.27 -0.92 -16.51
C LEU A 140 7.40 -1.61 -17.88
N LEU A 141 6.85 -0.99 -18.92
CA LEU A 141 6.93 -1.48 -20.30
C LEU A 141 8.37 -1.49 -20.81
N ASP A 142 9.09 -0.38 -20.66
CA ASP A 142 10.48 -0.24 -21.09
C ASP A 142 11.40 -1.20 -20.32
N ALA A 143 11.14 -1.47 -19.03
CA ALA A 143 11.92 -2.44 -18.26
C ALA A 143 11.81 -3.86 -18.85
N LEU A 144 10.59 -4.28 -19.21
CA LEU A 144 10.35 -5.60 -19.79
C LEU A 144 10.89 -5.72 -21.22
N ASN A 145 10.86 -4.63 -22.00
CA ASN A 145 11.48 -4.53 -23.32
C ASN A 145 13.01 -4.32 -23.28
N ARG A 146 13.61 -4.13 -22.08
CA ARG A 146 15.03 -3.84 -21.89
C ARG A 146 15.48 -2.49 -22.49
N GLU A 147 14.58 -1.51 -22.49
CA GLU A 147 14.77 -0.14 -23.03
C GLU A 147 14.86 0.94 -21.93
N ILE A 148 14.92 0.55 -20.66
CA ILE A 148 14.84 1.49 -19.51
C ILE A 148 16.16 2.19 -19.14
N ASP A 149 17.25 1.99 -19.86
CA ASP A 149 18.56 2.56 -19.51
C ASP A 149 18.49 4.05 -19.13
N PHE A 150 19.20 4.42 -18.07
CA PHE A 150 19.14 5.75 -17.48
C PHE A 150 20.54 6.27 -17.16
N THR A 151 20.83 7.49 -17.55
CA THR A 151 22.03 8.22 -17.10
C THR A 151 21.59 9.37 -16.22
N SER A 152 22.09 9.43 -14.99
CA SER A 152 21.76 10.52 -14.07
C SER A 152 22.35 11.85 -14.53
N PRO A 153 21.85 13.00 -14.02
CA PRO A 153 22.44 14.31 -14.32
C PRO A 153 23.94 14.40 -14.00
N GLU A 154 24.42 13.61 -13.03
CA GLU A 154 25.84 13.50 -12.65
C GLU A 154 26.66 12.58 -13.57
N GLY A 155 26.05 11.98 -14.61
CA GLY A 155 26.71 11.13 -15.58
C GLY A 155 26.84 9.65 -15.19
N LYS A 156 26.18 9.20 -14.11
CA LYS A 156 26.20 7.79 -13.73
C LYS A 156 25.17 7.00 -14.56
N SER A 157 25.65 5.96 -15.24
CA SER A 157 24.79 5.05 -16.03
C SER A 157 24.18 3.94 -15.16
N TYR A 158 22.94 3.59 -15.45
CA TYR A 158 22.13 2.57 -14.81
C TYR A 158 21.51 1.70 -15.90
N THR A 159 21.78 0.39 -15.85
CA THR A 159 21.26 -0.62 -16.78
C THR A 159 20.75 -1.82 -15.99
N LEU A 160 19.90 -2.64 -16.60
CA LEU A 160 19.36 -3.84 -15.95
C LEU A 160 20.38 -5.00 -15.95
N ALA A 161 20.40 -5.77 -14.86
CA ALA A 161 21.06 -7.07 -14.78
C ALA A 161 20.45 -8.09 -15.78
N PRO A 162 21.06 -9.27 -15.99
CA PRO A 162 20.47 -10.33 -16.82
C PRO A 162 19.02 -10.67 -16.42
N ASP A 163 18.18 -11.03 -17.38
CA ASP A 163 16.72 -11.16 -17.17
C ASP A 163 16.38 -12.24 -16.13
N GLU A 164 17.14 -13.33 -16.11
CA GLU A 164 17.02 -14.44 -15.17
C GLU A 164 17.35 -14.09 -13.72
N GLU A 165 18.03 -12.95 -13.49
CA GLU A 165 18.37 -12.46 -12.16
C GLU A 165 17.34 -11.46 -11.62
N LEU A 166 16.43 -10.97 -12.47
CA LEU A 166 15.47 -9.94 -12.08
C LEU A 166 14.32 -10.52 -11.25
N PRO A 167 13.82 -9.78 -10.24
CA PRO A 167 12.67 -10.20 -9.46
C PRO A 167 11.40 -10.26 -10.33
N THR A 168 10.43 -11.03 -9.87
CA THR A 168 9.07 -10.98 -10.42
C THR A 168 8.44 -9.62 -10.12
N ILE A 169 7.96 -8.93 -11.15
CA ILE A 169 7.24 -7.66 -11.00
C ILE A 169 5.79 -7.96 -10.58
N VAL A 170 5.35 -7.29 -9.51
CA VAL A 170 3.96 -7.28 -9.02
C VAL A 170 3.54 -5.82 -8.88
N VAL A 171 2.46 -5.38 -9.52
CA VAL A 171 2.06 -3.97 -9.52
C VAL A 171 1.05 -3.67 -8.41
N ARG A 172 1.26 -2.62 -7.64
CA ARG A 172 0.26 -2.10 -6.69
C ARG A 172 -0.46 -0.90 -7.31
N PRO A 173 -1.68 -1.08 -7.86
CA PRO A 173 -2.51 0.04 -8.32
C PRO A 173 -3.01 0.87 -7.14
N ARG A 174 -3.47 2.09 -7.42
CA ARG A 174 -4.14 2.94 -6.42
C ARG A 174 -5.35 2.23 -5.80
N GLY A 175 -5.63 2.47 -4.52
CA GLY A 175 -6.79 1.91 -3.82
C GLY A 175 -8.13 2.46 -4.30
N TRP A 176 -9.23 1.75 -3.98
CA TRP A 176 -10.57 2.04 -4.52
C TRP A 176 -11.10 3.46 -4.32
N HIS A 177 -10.58 4.18 -3.32
CA HIS A 177 -10.99 5.54 -2.98
C HIS A 177 -10.41 6.60 -3.94
N MET A 178 -9.33 6.28 -4.66
CA MET A 178 -8.61 7.26 -5.49
C MET A 178 -9.25 7.39 -6.88
N PRO A 179 -9.64 8.60 -7.30
CA PRO A 179 -10.03 8.87 -8.69
C PRO A 179 -8.79 9.00 -9.59
N GLU A 180 -9.00 8.91 -10.90
CA GLU A 180 -8.11 9.42 -11.93
C GLU A 180 -8.83 10.56 -12.66
N LYS A 181 -8.50 11.80 -12.27
CA LYS A 181 -9.22 12.99 -12.73
C LYS A 181 -8.88 13.38 -14.18
N HIS A 182 -7.81 12.82 -14.74
CA HIS A 182 -7.37 13.16 -16.10
C HIS A 182 -7.99 12.28 -17.19
N ILE A 183 -8.72 11.23 -16.80
CA ILE A 183 -9.46 10.38 -17.72
C ILE A 183 -10.93 10.37 -17.31
N LEU A 184 -11.77 10.89 -18.19
CA LEU A 184 -13.22 10.87 -18.05
C LEU A 184 -13.82 9.80 -18.96
N VAL A 185 -14.86 9.12 -18.49
CA VAL A 185 -15.69 8.22 -19.30
C VAL A 185 -17.15 8.63 -19.10
N ASP A 186 -17.81 8.98 -20.19
CA ASP A 186 -19.18 9.50 -20.22
C ASP A 186 -19.37 10.75 -19.33
N GLY A 187 -18.30 11.55 -19.19
CA GLY A 187 -18.26 12.76 -18.38
C GLY A 187 -17.94 12.56 -16.89
N GLU A 188 -17.68 11.32 -16.45
CA GLU A 188 -17.35 11.00 -15.05
C GLU A 188 -15.86 10.67 -14.89
N GLU A 189 -15.25 11.12 -13.79
CA GLU A 189 -13.88 10.73 -13.41
C GLU A 189 -13.79 9.21 -13.22
N THR A 190 -12.74 8.62 -13.80
CA THR A 190 -12.50 7.18 -13.70
C THR A 190 -11.87 6.79 -12.36
N SER A 191 -11.82 5.48 -12.10
CA SER A 191 -11.07 4.93 -10.96
C SER A 191 -9.57 4.96 -11.22
N GLY A 192 -8.77 5.48 -10.28
CA GLY A 192 -7.33 5.29 -10.29
C GLY A 192 -6.97 3.80 -10.32
N SER A 193 -7.63 2.99 -9.49
CA SER A 193 -7.46 1.53 -9.45
C SER A 193 -7.66 0.84 -10.80
N LEU A 194 -8.72 1.19 -11.52
CA LEU A 194 -9.06 0.56 -12.81
C LEU A 194 -8.15 1.05 -13.92
N VAL A 195 -7.76 2.33 -13.90
CA VAL A 195 -6.81 2.89 -14.86
C VAL A 195 -5.44 2.22 -14.71
N ASP A 196 -4.89 2.19 -13.50
CA ASP A 196 -3.57 1.60 -13.24
C ASP A 196 -3.54 0.11 -13.63
N PHE A 197 -4.61 -0.62 -13.25
CA PHE A 197 -4.81 -2.02 -13.63
C PHE A 197 -4.86 -2.20 -15.14
N ALA A 198 -5.73 -1.47 -15.84
CA ALA A 198 -5.97 -1.65 -17.27
C ALA A 198 -4.74 -1.31 -18.11
N LEU A 199 -4.06 -0.21 -17.79
CA LEU A 199 -2.84 0.20 -18.48
C LEU A 199 -1.75 -0.86 -18.34
N TYR A 200 -1.49 -1.35 -17.12
CA TYR A 200 -0.49 -2.39 -16.91
C TYR A 200 -0.90 -3.70 -17.60
N PHE A 201 -2.11 -4.18 -17.32
CA PHE A 201 -2.61 -5.47 -17.83
C PHE A 201 -2.59 -5.55 -19.36
N ALA A 202 -3.05 -4.51 -20.05
CA ALA A 202 -3.14 -4.48 -21.50
C ALA A 202 -1.78 -4.26 -22.20
N THR A 203 -0.73 -3.92 -21.45
CA THR A 203 0.60 -3.57 -22.00
C THR A 203 1.70 -4.42 -21.38
N ALA A 204 2.42 -3.92 -20.37
CA ALA A 204 3.54 -4.60 -19.72
C ALA A 204 3.14 -5.98 -19.13
N GLY A 205 1.90 -6.11 -18.65
CA GLY A 205 1.33 -7.36 -18.18
C GLY A 205 1.26 -8.45 -19.26
N GLN A 206 1.03 -8.09 -20.54
CA GLN A 206 1.06 -9.06 -21.64
C GLN A 206 2.47 -9.61 -21.87
N LEU A 207 3.51 -8.77 -21.75
CA LEU A 207 4.91 -9.22 -21.86
C LEU A 207 5.29 -10.17 -20.72
N GLN A 208 4.71 -10.02 -19.53
CA GLN A 208 4.90 -10.97 -18.42
C GLN A 208 4.31 -12.35 -18.73
N ILE A 209 3.16 -12.40 -19.40
CA ILE A 209 2.54 -13.64 -19.87
C ILE A 209 3.45 -14.32 -20.91
N GLU A 210 3.95 -13.55 -21.88
CA GLU A 210 4.89 -14.06 -22.90
C GLU A 210 6.18 -14.64 -22.29
N LYS A 211 6.60 -14.11 -21.14
CA LYS A 211 7.74 -14.63 -20.35
C LYS A 211 7.41 -15.83 -19.47
N GLY A 212 6.19 -16.39 -19.56
CA GLY A 212 5.76 -17.55 -18.78
C GLY A 212 5.42 -17.24 -17.32
N LYS A 213 5.20 -15.96 -16.98
CA LYS A 213 4.63 -15.51 -15.71
C LYS A 213 3.18 -15.06 -15.96
N GLY A 214 2.65 -14.17 -15.12
CA GLY A 214 1.37 -13.51 -15.33
C GLY A 214 1.42 -12.05 -14.91
N PRO A 215 0.36 -11.29 -15.23
CA PRO A 215 0.16 -9.95 -14.68
C PRO A 215 -0.25 -10.09 -13.22
N TYR A 216 0.64 -9.68 -12.32
CA TYR A 216 0.47 -9.87 -10.89
C TYR A 216 0.26 -8.54 -10.18
N PHE A 217 -0.58 -8.54 -9.14
CA PHE A 217 -1.03 -7.34 -8.44
C PHE A 217 -0.89 -7.42 -6.93
N TYR A 218 -0.74 -6.26 -6.31
CA TYR A 218 -0.92 -6.05 -4.87
C TYR A 218 -2.13 -5.14 -4.66
N LEU A 219 -3.13 -5.58 -3.90
CA LEU A 219 -4.40 -4.85 -3.76
C LEU A 219 -4.49 -4.13 -2.42
N PRO A 220 -4.41 -2.78 -2.39
CA PRO A 220 -4.32 -2.01 -1.15
C PRO A 220 -5.69 -1.63 -0.57
N LYS A 221 -5.68 -1.36 0.74
CA LYS A 221 -6.70 -0.60 1.47
C LYS A 221 -8.15 -1.06 1.27
N MET A 222 -8.38 -2.34 1.01
CA MET A 222 -9.72 -2.91 0.99
C MET A 222 -10.29 -3.02 2.40
N GLU A 223 -11.59 -2.80 2.56
CA GLU A 223 -12.26 -2.85 3.88
C GLU A 223 -13.26 -4.00 4.02
N SER A 224 -13.56 -4.74 2.95
CA SER A 224 -14.46 -5.89 3.01
C SER A 224 -14.18 -6.94 1.93
N HIS A 225 -14.66 -8.16 2.15
CA HIS A 225 -14.63 -9.22 1.14
C HIS A 225 -15.44 -8.86 -0.12
N LEU A 226 -16.44 -7.97 -0.02
CA LEU A 226 -17.21 -7.52 -1.18
C LEU A 226 -16.38 -6.63 -2.13
N GLU A 227 -15.33 -5.99 -1.63
CA GLU A 227 -14.36 -5.29 -2.47
C GLU A 227 -13.36 -6.26 -3.13
N ALA A 228 -13.02 -7.36 -2.45
CA ALA A 228 -12.27 -8.46 -3.05
C ALA A 228 -13.10 -9.14 -4.16
N ARG A 229 -14.41 -9.31 -3.97
CA ARG A 229 -15.34 -9.77 -5.02
C ARG A 229 -15.34 -8.83 -6.22
N LEU A 230 -15.34 -7.52 -6.00
CA LEU A 230 -15.28 -6.53 -7.09
C LEU A 230 -13.99 -6.71 -7.90
N TRP A 231 -12.84 -6.86 -7.25
CA TRP A 231 -11.58 -7.18 -7.95
C TRP A 231 -11.67 -8.50 -8.72
N ASN A 232 -12.24 -9.56 -8.13
CA ASN A 232 -12.40 -10.83 -8.85
C ASN A 232 -13.22 -10.64 -10.13
N GLN A 233 -14.31 -9.88 -10.09
CA GLN A 233 -15.13 -9.60 -11.26
C GLN A 233 -14.40 -8.77 -12.33
N VAL A 234 -13.54 -7.83 -11.90
CA VAL A 234 -12.65 -7.06 -12.79
C VAL A 234 -11.66 -7.98 -13.47
N PHE A 235 -11.00 -8.87 -12.73
CA PHE A 235 -10.06 -9.84 -13.27
C PHE A 235 -10.74 -10.80 -14.23
N ASP A 236 -11.91 -11.33 -13.83
CA ASP A 236 -12.69 -12.24 -14.65
C ASP A 236 -13.00 -11.62 -16.01
N HIS A 237 -13.45 -10.36 -15.99
CA HIS A 237 -13.80 -9.64 -17.20
C HIS A 237 -12.59 -9.33 -18.08
N ALA A 238 -11.46 -8.95 -17.48
CA ALA A 238 -10.24 -8.62 -18.22
C ALA A 238 -9.65 -9.87 -18.90
N GLU A 239 -9.60 -11.00 -18.21
CA GLU A 239 -9.17 -12.28 -18.77
C GLU A 239 -10.08 -12.73 -19.92
N ASP A 240 -11.41 -12.64 -19.76
CA ASP A 240 -12.36 -12.95 -20.86
C ASP A 240 -12.09 -12.09 -22.10
N SER A 241 -11.92 -10.78 -21.88
CA SER A 241 -11.77 -9.79 -22.96
C SER A 241 -10.46 -9.99 -23.73
N PHE A 242 -9.46 -10.60 -23.10
CA PHE A 242 -8.16 -10.91 -23.70
C PHE A 242 -8.02 -12.41 -24.09
N GLY A 243 -9.05 -13.23 -23.83
CA GLY A 243 -9.04 -14.66 -24.13
C GLY A 243 -8.04 -15.46 -23.29
N LEU A 244 -7.83 -15.06 -22.04
CA LEU A 244 -6.93 -15.72 -21.09
C LEU A 244 -7.70 -16.71 -20.20
N ASP A 245 -6.99 -17.72 -19.69
CA ASP A 245 -7.55 -18.69 -18.74
C ASP A 245 -7.76 -18.06 -17.35
N ARG A 246 -8.74 -18.55 -16.61
CA ARG A 246 -9.03 -18.12 -15.23
C ARG A 246 -7.82 -18.28 -14.32
N GLY A 247 -7.51 -17.24 -13.55
CA GLY A 247 -6.36 -17.25 -12.65
C GLY A 247 -5.02 -17.04 -13.37
N THR A 248 -5.03 -16.49 -14.59
CA THR A 248 -3.82 -15.95 -15.21
C THR A 248 -3.38 -14.70 -14.45
N ILE A 249 -4.34 -13.85 -14.07
CA ILE A 249 -4.11 -12.76 -13.13
C ILE A 249 -3.89 -13.32 -11.73
N ARG A 250 -2.94 -12.75 -10.99
CA ARG A 250 -2.74 -13.06 -9.57
C ARG A 250 -2.71 -11.82 -8.70
N ALA A 251 -3.19 -11.92 -7.47
CA ALA A 251 -3.27 -10.81 -6.54
C ALA A 251 -2.87 -11.21 -5.12
N THR A 252 -1.97 -10.44 -4.51
CA THR A 252 -1.75 -10.48 -3.05
C THR A 252 -2.52 -9.32 -2.42
N VAL A 253 -3.27 -9.57 -1.35
CA VAL A 253 -4.08 -8.52 -0.70
C VAL A 253 -3.36 -7.98 0.54
N LEU A 254 -3.28 -6.66 0.68
CA LEU A 254 -2.79 -6.06 1.92
C LEU A 254 -3.94 -6.03 2.94
N ILE A 255 -3.78 -6.75 4.06
CA ILE A 255 -4.72 -6.64 5.19
C ILE A 255 -4.29 -5.47 6.06
N GLU A 256 -4.39 -4.28 5.49
CA GLU A 256 -3.90 -3.04 6.10
C GLU A 256 -5.04 -2.11 6.51
N THR A 257 -6.28 -2.61 6.51
CA THR A 257 -7.40 -1.92 7.13
C THR A 257 -7.91 -2.75 8.29
N TYR A 258 -8.41 -2.06 9.29
CA TYR A 258 -8.89 -2.69 10.52
C TYR A 258 -10.14 -3.57 10.27
N PRO A 259 -11.13 -3.15 9.46
CA PRO A 259 -12.23 -4.04 9.06
C PRO A 259 -11.79 -5.31 8.33
N ALA A 260 -10.81 -5.23 7.43
CA ALA A 260 -10.37 -6.41 6.66
C ALA A 260 -9.76 -7.53 7.51
N ALA A 261 -9.27 -7.24 8.72
CA ALA A 261 -8.78 -8.26 9.64
C ALA A 261 -9.86 -9.26 10.09
N PHE A 262 -11.13 -8.86 10.04
CA PHE A 262 -12.28 -9.69 10.43
C PHE A 262 -12.87 -10.49 9.26
N GLU A 263 -12.35 -10.26 8.04
CA GLU A 263 -12.89 -10.85 6.80
C GLU A 263 -11.79 -11.51 5.94
N MET A 264 -10.65 -11.90 6.55
CA MET A 264 -9.50 -12.43 5.81
C MET A 264 -9.83 -13.73 5.04
N GLU A 265 -10.62 -14.64 5.63
CA GLU A 265 -11.01 -15.90 4.97
C GLU A 265 -11.97 -15.64 3.81
N GLU A 266 -12.91 -14.71 3.97
CA GLU A 266 -13.84 -14.29 2.94
C GLU A 266 -13.12 -13.58 1.79
N ILE A 267 -12.16 -12.70 2.09
CA ILE A 267 -11.30 -12.05 1.08
C ILE A 267 -10.55 -13.11 0.25
N LEU A 268 -9.94 -14.10 0.91
CA LEU A 268 -9.28 -15.21 0.22
C LEU A 268 -10.27 -16.04 -0.60
N TYR A 269 -11.49 -16.25 -0.11
CA TYR A 269 -12.52 -17.03 -0.80
C TYR A 269 -13.02 -16.33 -2.07
N GLU A 270 -13.30 -15.04 -1.99
CA GLU A 270 -13.77 -14.22 -3.12
C GLU A 270 -12.71 -14.12 -4.22
N LEU A 271 -11.43 -14.16 -3.85
CA LEU A 271 -10.30 -14.15 -4.78
C LEU A 271 -9.66 -15.53 -4.98
N ARG A 272 -10.29 -16.64 -4.57
CA ARG A 272 -9.60 -17.95 -4.48
C ARG A 272 -8.94 -18.41 -5.78
N GLU A 273 -9.50 -18.04 -6.93
CA GLU A 273 -8.96 -18.37 -8.25
C GLU A 273 -7.83 -17.45 -8.69
N HIS A 274 -7.67 -16.27 -8.08
CA HIS A 274 -6.68 -15.24 -8.40
C HIS A 274 -5.72 -14.95 -7.24
N SER A 275 -5.91 -15.53 -6.06
CA SER A 275 -5.14 -15.18 -4.87
C SER A 275 -3.69 -15.66 -4.97
N SER A 276 -2.78 -14.86 -4.42
CA SER A 276 -1.40 -15.20 -4.10
C SER A 276 -1.08 -14.90 -2.65
N GLY A 277 -2.09 -14.81 -1.79
CA GLY A 277 -1.90 -14.62 -0.35
C GLY A 277 -2.25 -13.23 0.17
N LEU A 278 -1.88 -13.02 1.43
CA LEU A 278 -2.13 -11.78 2.18
C LEU A 278 -0.80 -11.18 2.64
N ASN A 279 -0.78 -9.87 2.84
CA ASN A 279 0.34 -9.13 3.41
C ASN A 279 -0.06 -8.39 4.69
N ALA A 280 0.85 -8.35 5.65
CA ALA A 280 0.67 -7.61 6.89
C ALA A 280 1.22 -6.18 6.81
N GLY A 281 0.34 -5.17 6.90
CA GLY A 281 0.70 -3.76 7.08
C GLY A 281 0.85 -3.33 8.54
N ARG A 282 1.57 -2.21 8.79
CA ARG A 282 1.63 -1.54 10.11
C ARG A 282 0.96 -0.17 10.08
N TRP A 283 1.50 0.78 9.32
CA TRP A 283 1.06 2.17 9.36
C TRP A 283 -0.37 2.35 8.90
N ASP A 284 -0.72 1.82 7.74
CA ASP A 284 -2.11 1.82 7.26
C ASP A 284 -3.08 1.14 8.22
N TYR A 285 -2.66 0.02 8.83
CA TYR A 285 -3.50 -0.72 9.77
C TYR A 285 -3.87 0.11 11.00
N ILE A 286 -2.88 0.74 11.65
CA ILE A 286 -3.13 1.56 12.84
C ILE A 286 -3.76 2.91 12.50
N PHE A 287 -3.49 3.45 11.31
CA PHE A 287 -4.26 4.58 10.76
C PHE A 287 -5.74 4.19 10.60
N SER A 288 -6.01 3.00 10.06
CA SER A 288 -7.38 2.50 9.89
C SER A 288 -8.09 2.25 11.21
N VAL A 289 -7.38 1.93 12.29
CA VAL A 289 -7.95 1.88 13.65
C VAL A 289 -8.48 3.27 14.02
N ILE A 290 -7.64 4.31 13.93
CA ILE A 290 -8.05 5.69 14.22
C ILE A 290 -9.22 6.10 13.33
N LYS A 291 -9.10 5.90 12.01
CA LYS A 291 -10.15 6.27 11.05
C LYS A 291 -11.48 5.65 11.45
N ASN A 292 -11.57 4.35 11.68
CA ASN A 292 -12.85 3.70 11.92
C ASN A 292 -13.39 3.94 13.34
N PHE A 293 -12.52 3.97 14.35
CA PHE A 293 -12.90 4.02 15.77
C PHE A 293 -12.71 5.39 16.43
N ARG A 294 -12.43 6.45 15.66
CA ARG A 294 -12.28 7.83 16.15
C ARG A 294 -13.37 8.30 17.12
N ALA A 295 -14.62 7.91 16.90
CA ALA A 295 -15.76 8.29 17.74
C ALA A 295 -16.01 7.38 18.95
N ARG A 296 -15.14 6.38 19.21
CA ARG A 296 -15.35 5.34 20.23
C ARG A 296 -14.66 5.60 21.56
N GLY A 297 -14.06 6.78 21.71
CA GLY A 297 -13.53 7.25 22.98
C GLY A 297 -12.23 6.57 23.40
N ALA A 298 -11.93 6.67 24.70
CA ALA A 298 -10.61 6.37 25.27
C ALA A 298 -10.12 4.94 25.03
N ASP A 299 -11.02 3.96 24.92
CA ASP A 299 -10.67 2.55 24.68
C ASP A 299 -10.00 2.31 23.30
N PHE A 300 -10.09 3.27 22.38
CA PHE A 300 -9.49 3.19 21.04
C PHE A 300 -8.44 4.27 20.77
N LEU A 301 -7.98 4.97 21.82
CA LEU A 301 -6.85 5.90 21.70
C LEU A 301 -5.54 5.13 21.56
N LEU A 302 -4.71 5.56 20.60
CA LEU A 302 -3.37 5.01 20.43
C LEU A 302 -2.33 5.92 21.11
N PRO A 303 -1.31 5.34 21.78
CA PRO A 303 -0.13 6.08 22.24
C PRO A 303 0.74 6.50 21.04
N ASP A 304 1.90 7.10 21.29
CA ASP A 304 2.90 7.41 20.26
C ASP A 304 3.01 6.28 19.23
N ARG A 305 2.87 6.59 17.93
CA ARG A 305 2.83 5.54 16.88
C ARG A 305 4.05 4.61 16.87
N SER A 306 5.19 5.08 17.40
CA SER A 306 6.41 4.28 17.59
C SER A 306 6.21 3.12 18.56
N ASP A 307 5.40 3.30 19.60
CA ASP A 307 5.12 2.31 20.66
C ASP A 307 4.16 1.23 20.17
N VAL A 308 3.34 1.53 19.17
CA VAL A 308 2.40 0.60 18.53
C VAL A 308 3.15 -0.33 17.56
N THR A 309 4.02 -1.17 18.12
CA THR A 309 4.86 -2.15 17.38
C THR A 309 4.07 -3.40 16.99
N MET A 310 4.63 -4.25 16.13
CA MET A 310 3.99 -5.52 15.73
C MET A 310 3.84 -6.53 16.88
N THR A 311 4.39 -6.27 18.07
CA THR A 311 4.36 -7.19 19.22
C THR A 311 3.33 -6.80 20.28
N VAL A 312 2.69 -5.63 20.17
CA VAL A 312 1.60 -5.23 21.08
C VAL A 312 0.39 -6.15 20.86
N PRO A 313 -0.50 -6.32 21.87
CA PRO A 313 -1.48 -7.40 21.89
C PRO A 313 -2.33 -7.54 20.61
N PHE A 314 -3.03 -6.48 20.21
CA PHE A 314 -3.92 -6.53 19.04
C PHE A 314 -3.18 -6.70 17.70
N MET A 315 -1.97 -6.13 17.57
CA MET A 315 -1.12 -6.32 16.38
C MET A 315 -0.58 -7.75 16.28
N ARG A 316 -0.23 -8.35 17.43
CA ARG A 316 0.17 -9.76 17.49
C ARG A 316 -0.99 -10.66 17.11
N ALA A 317 -2.18 -10.43 17.66
CA ALA A 317 -3.39 -11.18 17.31
C ALA A 317 -3.68 -11.11 15.80
N TYR A 318 -3.62 -9.90 15.23
CA TYR A 318 -3.77 -9.67 13.80
C TYR A 318 -2.76 -10.45 12.94
N THR A 319 -1.46 -10.37 13.25
CA THR A 319 -0.43 -11.06 12.46
C THR A 319 -0.48 -12.59 12.61
N GLU A 320 -0.79 -13.10 13.80
CA GLU A 320 -0.96 -14.54 14.02
C GLU A 320 -2.19 -15.09 13.28
N LEU A 321 -3.31 -14.35 13.32
CA LEU A 321 -4.52 -14.69 12.56
C LEU A 321 -4.26 -14.70 11.05
N LEU A 322 -3.51 -13.72 10.53
CA LEU A 322 -3.17 -13.63 9.11
C LEU A 322 -2.40 -14.86 8.65
N VAL A 323 -1.32 -15.23 9.35
CA VAL A 323 -0.51 -16.41 8.98
C VAL A 323 -1.36 -17.69 9.05
N HIS A 324 -2.12 -17.88 10.12
CA HIS A 324 -2.99 -19.05 10.27
C HIS A 324 -4.02 -19.13 9.13
N THR A 325 -4.70 -18.01 8.82
CA THR A 325 -5.70 -17.92 7.76
C THR A 325 -5.11 -18.24 6.39
N CYS A 326 -3.98 -17.63 6.04
CA CYS A 326 -3.29 -17.90 4.77
C CYS A 326 -2.94 -19.37 4.63
N HIS A 327 -2.25 -19.94 5.63
CA HIS A 327 -1.72 -21.29 5.54
C HIS A 327 -2.82 -22.35 5.56
N LYS A 328 -3.89 -22.13 6.35
CA LYS A 328 -5.11 -22.96 6.31
C LYS A 328 -5.68 -23.07 4.90
N ARG A 329 -5.56 -22.00 4.09
CA ARG A 329 -6.12 -21.89 2.74
C ARG A 329 -5.11 -22.09 1.62
N GLY A 330 -3.87 -22.45 1.93
CA GLY A 330 -2.83 -22.73 0.93
C GLY A 330 -2.24 -21.46 0.30
N ALA A 331 -2.43 -20.31 0.94
CA ALA A 331 -1.99 -19.00 0.48
C ALA A 331 -0.72 -18.55 1.22
N HIS A 332 0.07 -17.67 0.59
CA HIS A 332 1.22 -17.06 1.28
C HIS A 332 0.79 -16.04 2.33
N ALA A 333 1.55 -15.96 3.42
CA ALA A 333 1.55 -14.86 4.37
C ALA A 333 2.85 -14.05 4.23
N ILE A 334 2.75 -12.78 3.82
CA ILE A 334 3.91 -11.88 3.67
C ILE A 334 3.97 -10.88 4.83
N GLY A 335 5.14 -10.76 5.46
CA GLY A 335 5.41 -9.87 6.58
C GLY A 335 5.51 -8.40 6.18
N GLY A 336 5.64 -7.53 7.19
CA GLY A 336 5.56 -6.10 7.01
C GLY A 336 6.86 -5.44 6.54
N MET A 337 6.80 -4.15 6.30
CA MET A 337 7.91 -3.35 5.79
C MET A 337 9.05 -3.17 6.81
N SER A 338 10.29 -3.33 6.35
CA SER A 338 11.46 -2.66 6.95
C SER A 338 11.83 -1.42 6.13
N ALA A 339 11.54 -0.24 6.68
CA ALA A 339 11.75 1.04 6.02
C ALA A 339 13.17 1.60 6.18
N PHE A 340 14.09 0.89 6.85
CA PHE A 340 15.41 1.44 7.17
C PHE A 340 16.25 1.74 5.92
N VAL A 341 16.80 2.96 5.89
CA VAL A 341 17.77 3.41 4.87
C VAL A 341 19.18 3.33 5.49
N PRO A 342 20.13 2.60 4.87
CA PRO A 342 21.50 2.52 5.37
C PRO A 342 22.13 3.90 5.59
N ALA A 343 22.70 4.10 6.78
CA ALA A 343 23.33 5.35 7.17
C ALA A 343 24.84 5.34 6.87
N LYS A 344 25.45 6.53 6.76
CA LYS A 344 26.92 6.67 6.70
C LYS A 344 27.57 6.42 8.06
N ASP A 345 26.85 6.68 9.15
CA ASP A 345 27.31 6.46 10.51
C ASP A 345 27.34 4.96 10.83
N PRO A 346 28.51 4.36 11.14
CA PRO A 346 28.62 2.93 11.37
C PRO A 346 27.78 2.43 12.55
N GLU A 347 27.69 3.18 13.65
CA GLU A 347 26.96 2.75 14.85
C GLU A 347 25.44 2.75 14.61
N ALA A 348 24.90 3.84 14.05
CA ALA A 348 23.49 3.88 13.65
C ALA A 348 23.15 2.81 12.60
N ASN A 349 24.07 2.55 11.67
CA ASN A 349 23.87 1.53 10.65
C ASN A 349 23.88 0.12 11.26
N GLU A 350 24.80 -0.19 12.19
CA GLU A 350 24.82 -1.48 12.90
C GLU A 350 23.54 -1.70 13.72
N ALA A 351 23.09 -0.67 14.44
CA ALA A 351 21.84 -0.73 15.20
C ALA A 351 20.62 -1.00 14.29
N ALA A 352 20.55 -0.34 13.14
CA ALA A 352 19.49 -0.57 12.14
C ALA A 352 19.53 -2.02 11.61
N PHE A 353 20.70 -2.53 11.20
CA PHE A 353 20.84 -3.91 10.72
C PHE A 353 20.45 -4.93 11.78
N ASN A 354 20.83 -4.73 13.05
CA ASN A 354 20.43 -5.59 14.15
C ASN A 354 18.92 -5.57 14.36
N LYS A 355 18.30 -4.38 14.32
CA LYS A 355 16.85 -4.25 14.45
C LYS A 355 16.10 -4.96 13.32
N VAL A 356 16.56 -4.81 12.08
CA VAL A 356 16.00 -5.52 10.93
C VAL A 356 16.14 -7.03 11.10
N ARG A 357 17.30 -7.52 11.54
CA ARG A 357 17.50 -8.96 11.80
C ARG A 357 16.50 -9.47 12.83
N GLU A 358 16.36 -8.80 13.98
CA GLU A 358 15.41 -9.18 15.02
C GLU A 358 13.97 -9.22 14.49
N ASP A 359 13.55 -8.19 13.76
CA ASP A 359 12.20 -8.08 13.23
C ASP A 359 11.90 -9.16 12.19
N LYS A 360 12.82 -9.40 11.25
CA LYS A 360 12.65 -10.43 10.21
C LYS A 360 12.78 -11.86 10.76
N SER A 361 13.64 -12.08 11.76
CA SER A 361 13.75 -13.39 12.42
C SER A 361 12.47 -13.73 13.17
N ARG A 362 11.84 -12.75 13.81
CA ARG A 362 10.52 -12.91 14.43
C ARG A 362 9.45 -13.27 13.40
N GLU A 363 9.38 -12.54 12.29
CA GLU A 363 8.40 -12.81 11.23
C GLU A 363 8.57 -14.22 10.65
N ALA A 364 9.79 -14.58 10.25
CA ALA A 364 10.08 -15.91 9.72
C ALA A 364 9.72 -17.01 10.74
N GLY A 365 10.10 -16.84 12.01
CA GLY A 365 9.77 -17.77 13.09
C GLY A 365 8.29 -17.85 13.45
N LYS A 366 7.49 -16.83 13.10
CA LYS A 366 6.03 -16.81 13.26
C LYS A 366 5.29 -17.40 12.06
N GLY A 367 5.99 -17.87 11.04
CA GLY A 367 5.39 -18.57 9.92
C GLY A 367 5.22 -17.73 8.66
N PHE A 368 5.66 -16.46 8.62
CA PHE A 368 5.59 -15.69 7.37
C PHE A 368 6.48 -16.33 6.28
N ASP A 369 6.00 -16.37 5.05
CA ASP A 369 6.73 -16.97 3.92
C ASP A 369 7.77 -16.03 3.31
N GLY A 370 7.61 -14.74 3.57
CA GLY A 370 8.48 -13.68 3.08
C GLY A 370 8.19 -12.36 3.77
N SER A 371 8.92 -11.31 3.39
CA SER A 371 8.76 -10.00 4.01
C SER A 371 9.26 -8.86 3.12
N TRP A 372 8.86 -7.64 3.46
CA TRP A 372 9.16 -6.43 2.71
C TRP A 372 10.38 -5.67 3.21
N VAL A 373 11.10 -5.08 2.27
CA VAL A 373 12.13 -4.06 2.49
C VAL A 373 11.96 -2.90 1.50
N ALA A 374 12.25 -1.68 1.93
CA ALA A 374 12.11 -0.47 1.10
C ALA A 374 13.42 -0.01 0.46
N HIS A 375 14.55 -0.63 0.84
CA HIS A 375 15.88 -0.23 0.35
C HIS A 375 16.72 -1.44 -0.09
N PRO A 376 17.37 -1.42 -1.28
CA PRO A 376 18.18 -2.53 -1.79
C PRO A 376 19.24 -3.06 -0.82
N GLY A 377 19.82 -2.16 -0.01
CA GLY A 377 20.81 -2.52 1.02
C GLY A 377 20.30 -3.47 2.11
N MET A 378 18.99 -3.67 2.26
CA MET A 378 18.39 -4.58 3.25
C MET A 378 18.00 -5.95 2.67
N VAL A 379 18.02 -6.11 1.34
CA VAL A 379 17.56 -7.34 0.68
C VAL A 379 18.37 -8.55 1.10
N ALA A 380 19.70 -8.43 1.09
CA ALA A 380 20.60 -9.53 1.44
C ALA A 380 20.37 -10.02 2.88
N LEU A 381 20.22 -9.10 3.84
CA LEU A 381 19.94 -9.42 5.23
C LEU A 381 18.59 -10.13 5.39
N CYS A 382 17.52 -9.59 4.79
CA CYS A 382 16.19 -10.20 4.87
C CYS A 382 16.20 -11.60 4.24
N LYS A 383 16.84 -11.74 3.08
CA LYS A 383 17.00 -13.03 2.39
C LYS A 383 17.73 -14.04 3.26
N GLU A 384 18.83 -13.66 3.89
CA GLU A 384 19.62 -14.50 4.80
C GLU A 384 18.73 -15.02 5.95
N VAL A 385 18.08 -14.11 6.67
CA VAL A 385 17.23 -14.43 7.84
C VAL A 385 16.08 -15.38 7.48
N PHE A 386 15.37 -15.13 6.38
CA PHE A 386 14.32 -16.05 5.94
C PHE A 386 14.90 -17.39 5.47
N THR A 387 16.08 -17.40 4.83
CA THR A 387 16.73 -18.65 4.41
C THR A 387 17.16 -19.50 5.60
N GLU A 388 17.56 -18.91 6.72
CA GLU A 388 17.86 -19.65 7.97
C GLU A 388 16.65 -20.44 8.49
N THR A 389 15.44 -19.88 8.31
CA THR A 389 14.19 -20.52 8.77
C THR A 389 13.62 -21.49 7.73
N LEU A 390 13.56 -21.08 6.46
CA LEU A 390 12.96 -21.88 5.37
C LEU A 390 13.87 -23.02 4.89
N GLY A 391 15.18 -22.88 5.06
CA GLY A 391 16.17 -23.80 4.53
C GLY A 391 16.08 -23.91 3.00
N ALA A 392 15.90 -25.15 2.52
CA ALA A 392 15.75 -25.44 1.09
C ALA A 392 14.33 -25.19 0.55
N ASN A 393 13.35 -24.97 1.43
CA ASN A 393 11.97 -24.74 1.00
C ASN A 393 11.82 -23.33 0.43
N ALA A 394 10.90 -23.19 -0.53
CA ALA A 394 10.57 -21.91 -1.14
C ALA A 394 9.72 -21.02 -0.22
N ASN A 395 8.92 -21.64 0.65
CA ASN A 395 7.96 -21.04 1.56
C ASN A 395 7.66 -22.02 2.71
N GLN A 396 6.73 -21.67 3.60
CA GLN A 396 6.32 -22.47 4.75
C GLN A 396 4.79 -22.55 4.90
N ILE A 397 4.05 -22.53 3.79
CA ILE A 397 2.58 -22.69 3.73
C ILE A 397 2.08 -23.97 4.44
N GLU A 398 2.92 -24.99 4.54
CA GLU A 398 2.62 -26.24 5.26
C GLU A 398 2.60 -26.07 6.79
N ASN A 399 3.18 -24.99 7.33
CA ASN A 399 3.11 -24.66 8.75
C ASN A 399 1.73 -24.05 9.07
N LYS A 400 0.70 -24.88 9.24
CA LYS A 400 -0.70 -24.41 9.40
C LYS A 400 -0.97 -23.55 10.64
N ARG A 401 -0.03 -23.48 11.59
CA ARG A 401 -0.17 -22.71 12.83
C ARG A 401 -1.46 -23.05 13.59
N ASP A 402 -1.78 -24.35 13.70
CA ASP A 402 -2.96 -24.84 14.44
C ASP A 402 -2.93 -24.50 15.95
N ASP A 403 -1.80 -23.98 16.44
CA ASP A 403 -1.64 -23.41 17.78
C ASP A 403 -2.33 -22.04 17.95
N VAL A 404 -2.67 -21.35 16.85
CA VAL A 404 -3.24 -20.01 16.87
C VAL A 404 -4.75 -20.07 17.06
N SER A 405 -5.25 -19.30 18.01
CA SER A 405 -6.68 -19.05 18.23
C SER A 405 -6.87 -17.59 18.58
N VAL A 406 -7.41 -16.80 17.66
CA VAL A 406 -7.63 -15.36 17.79
C VAL A 406 -9.12 -15.08 17.74
N THR A 407 -9.62 -14.29 18.69
CA THR A 407 -11.00 -13.82 18.74
C THR A 407 -11.11 -12.38 18.23
N ALA A 408 -12.33 -11.95 17.89
CA ALA A 408 -12.60 -10.54 17.57
C ALA A 408 -12.19 -9.60 18.72
N ALA A 409 -12.38 -10.03 19.97
CA ALA A 409 -11.98 -9.24 21.14
C ALA A 409 -10.46 -9.03 21.22
N ASP A 410 -9.65 -10.01 20.80
CA ASP A 410 -8.19 -9.86 20.78
C ASP A 410 -7.75 -8.83 19.73
N LEU A 411 -8.44 -8.77 18.59
CA LEU A 411 -8.22 -7.73 17.56
C LEU A 411 -8.68 -6.34 18.03
N LEU A 412 -9.74 -6.28 18.83
CA LEU A 412 -10.34 -5.05 19.38
C LEU A 412 -9.63 -4.49 20.63
N ASP A 413 -8.65 -5.21 21.18
CA ASP A 413 -7.97 -4.82 22.42
C ASP A 413 -6.90 -3.71 22.22
N VAL A 414 -7.36 -2.57 21.66
CA VAL A 414 -6.52 -1.39 21.39
C VAL A 414 -6.04 -0.75 22.70
N LYS A 415 -6.93 -0.64 23.70
CA LYS A 415 -6.61 -0.04 25.01
C LYS A 415 -5.48 -0.70 25.78
N SER A 416 -5.21 -1.98 25.53
CA SER A 416 -4.11 -2.70 26.19
C SER A 416 -2.75 -2.43 25.53
N THR A 417 -2.70 -1.57 24.51
CA THR A 417 -1.45 -1.13 23.88
C THR A 417 -0.63 -0.33 24.89
N PRO A 418 0.57 -0.79 25.27
CA PRO A 418 1.45 -0.01 26.13
C PRO A 418 2.01 1.19 25.36
N GLY A 419 2.33 2.26 26.09
CA GLY A 419 2.96 3.46 25.53
C GLY A 419 2.54 4.71 26.26
N SER A 420 3.02 5.85 25.81
CA SER A 420 2.60 7.17 26.31
C SER A 420 2.20 8.07 25.15
N MET A 421 1.43 9.12 25.44
CA MET A 421 1.12 10.18 24.49
C MET A 421 2.03 11.36 24.83
N THR A 422 3.09 11.55 24.04
CA THR A 422 4.16 12.49 24.40
C THR A 422 4.18 13.73 23.50
N GLU A 423 4.66 14.85 24.02
CA GLU A 423 4.90 16.03 23.19
C GLU A 423 5.90 15.74 22.08
N GLN A 424 6.90 14.89 22.36
CA GLN A 424 7.87 14.48 21.35
C GLN A 424 7.22 13.66 20.23
N GLY A 425 6.32 12.74 20.56
CA GLY A 425 5.53 11.98 19.59
C GLY A 425 4.68 12.88 18.70
N LEU A 426 4.01 13.89 19.29
CA LEU A 426 3.26 14.90 18.56
C LEU A 426 4.15 15.68 17.58
N ARG A 427 5.31 16.16 18.04
CA ARG A 427 6.28 16.90 17.22
C ARG A 427 6.81 16.07 16.06
N ILE A 428 7.13 14.80 16.30
CA ILE A 428 7.56 13.87 15.25
C ILE A 428 6.47 13.71 14.19
N ASN A 429 5.21 13.54 14.58
CA ASN A 429 4.11 13.41 13.63
C ASN A 429 3.96 14.67 12.76
N VAL A 430 4.00 15.85 13.37
CA VAL A 430 3.95 17.13 12.66
C VAL A 430 5.12 17.26 11.68
N SER A 431 6.34 17.03 12.16
CA SER A 431 7.56 17.18 11.35
C SER A 431 7.60 16.21 10.17
N VAL A 432 7.31 14.93 10.39
CA VAL A 432 7.34 13.90 9.33
C VAL A 432 6.18 14.10 8.35
N GLY A 433 4.97 14.39 8.83
CA GLY A 433 3.81 14.63 7.99
C GLY A 433 4.02 15.80 7.02
N ILE A 434 4.57 16.92 7.49
CA ILE A 434 4.86 18.10 6.64
C ILE A 434 6.01 17.81 5.66
N GLN A 435 7.09 17.16 6.11
CA GLN A 435 8.21 16.80 5.23
C GLN A 435 7.79 15.87 4.10
N TYR A 436 6.98 14.85 4.42
CA TYR A 436 6.43 13.95 3.43
C TYR A 436 5.51 14.69 2.44
N LEU A 437 4.54 15.48 2.95
CA LEU A 437 3.60 16.22 2.11
C LEU A 437 4.30 17.18 1.15
N ARG A 438 5.38 17.85 1.57
CA ARG A 438 6.16 18.70 0.67
C ARG A 438 6.69 17.89 -0.52
N ALA A 439 7.41 16.80 -0.23
CA ALA A 439 7.98 15.97 -1.28
C ALA A 439 6.90 15.35 -2.18
N TRP A 440 5.78 14.92 -1.60
CA TRP A 440 4.65 14.35 -2.33
C TRP A 440 3.98 15.36 -3.27
N LEU A 441 3.77 16.60 -2.81
CA LEU A 441 3.27 17.70 -3.65
C LEU A 441 4.25 18.05 -4.77
N GLU A 442 5.56 17.91 -4.53
CA GLU A 442 6.64 18.10 -5.51
C GLU A 442 6.84 16.88 -6.45
N GLY A 443 6.01 15.84 -6.34
CA GLY A 443 6.01 14.69 -7.24
C GLY A 443 6.79 13.47 -6.76
N ASN A 444 7.32 13.46 -5.53
CA ASN A 444 8.03 12.31 -4.97
C ASN A 444 7.28 11.65 -3.78
N GLY A 445 6.81 10.42 -3.97
CA GLY A 445 6.04 9.67 -2.98
C GLY A 445 6.86 8.75 -2.06
N ALA A 446 8.16 8.60 -2.30
CA ALA A 446 9.06 7.76 -1.51
C ALA A 446 10.24 8.58 -0.99
N VAL A 447 10.24 8.88 0.32
CA VAL A 447 11.07 9.94 0.88
C VAL A 447 11.88 9.43 2.07
N ALA A 448 13.20 9.62 2.03
CA ALA A 448 14.05 9.31 3.18
C ALA A 448 13.94 10.43 4.25
N ILE A 449 13.24 10.17 5.35
CA ILE A 449 13.06 11.09 6.47
C ILE A 449 13.56 10.40 7.74
N ASN A 450 14.47 11.04 8.47
CA ASN A 450 15.03 10.51 9.73
C ASN A 450 15.60 9.06 9.63
N GLY A 451 16.15 8.69 8.47
CA GLY A 451 16.73 7.36 8.23
C GLY A 451 15.73 6.27 7.86
N LEU A 452 14.45 6.63 7.63
CA LEU A 452 13.40 5.73 7.16
C LEU A 452 12.91 6.17 5.78
N MET A 453 12.61 5.20 4.92
CA MET A 453 11.92 5.41 3.64
C MET A 453 10.43 5.48 3.92
N GLU A 454 9.89 6.69 3.92
CA GLU A 454 8.49 6.99 4.21
C GLU A 454 7.65 7.06 2.94
N ASP A 455 6.41 6.60 3.07
CA ASP A 455 5.33 6.65 2.07
C ASP A 455 4.07 7.34 2.66
N ALA A 456 2.96 7.36 1.91
CA ALA A 456 1.78 8.11 2.32
C ALA A 456 1.16 7.59 3.62
N ALA A 457 1.23 6.28 3.89
CA ALA A 457 0.76 5.69 5.14
C ALA A 457 1.43 6.32 6.38
N THR A 458 2.72 6.71 6.30
CA THR A 458 3.41 7.43 7.37
C THR A 458 2.77 8.78 7.64
N ALA A 459 2.47 9.56 6.59
CA ALA A 459 1.79 10.85 6.75
C ALA A 459 0.35 10.68 7.24
N GLU A 460 -0.34 9.62 6.82
CA GLU A 460 -1.70 9.30 7.26
C GLU A 460 -1.78 9.01 8.75
N ILE A 461 -0.92 8.12 9.27
CA ILE A 461 -0.91 7.86 10.73
C ILE A 461 -0.48 9.11 11.50
N SER A 462 0.47 9.89 10.99
CA SER A 462 0.94 11.10 11.65
C SER A 462 -0.16 12.15 11.79
N ARG A 463 -0.88 12.49 10.71
CA ARG A 463 -1.99 13.46 10.80
C ARG A 463 -3.18 12.90 11.58
N SER A 464 -3.41 11.59 11.51
CA SER A 464 -4.55 10.96 12.19
C SER A 464 -4.37 10.88 13.69
N GLN A 465 -3.14 10.62 14.16
CA GLN A 465 -2.82 10.64 15.58
C GLN A 465 -2.92 12.06 16.16
N VAL A 466 -2.44 13.07 15.41
CA VAL A 466 -2.62 14.49 15.79
C VAL A 466 -4.10 14.84 15.93
N TRP A 467 -4.91 14.45 14.94
CA TRP A 467 -6.36 14.67 14.97
C TRP A 467 -7.00 13.95 16.15
N GLN A 468 -6.69 12.67 16.36
CA GLN A 468 -7.27 11.84 17.43
C GLN A 468 -6.98 12.41 18.81
N TRP A 469 -5.74 12.83 19.06
CA TRP A 469 -5.35 13.38 20.37
C TRP A 469 -5.99 14.73 20.62
N MET A 470 -6.15 15.55 19.57
CA MET A 470 -6.84 16.82 19.66
C MET A 470 -8.33 16.64 19.94
N ASP A 471 -9.01 15.77 19.19
CA ASP A 471 -10.44 15.48 19.34
C ASP A 471 -10.77 14.92 20.73
N ALA A 472 -9.91 14.03 21.24
CA ALA A 472 -10.07 13.45 22.57
C ALA A 472 -9.59 14.35 23.72
N GLY A 473 -8.99 15.51 23.43
CA GLY A 473 -8.46 16.41 24.45
C GLY A 473 -7.37 15.76 25.31
N VAL A 474 -6.47 14.99 24.69
CA VAL A 474 -5.39 14.26 25.37
C VAL A 474 -4.48 15.21 26.13
N GLU A 475 -4.15 14.86 27.38
CA GLU A 475 -3.06 15.49 28.14
C GLU A 475 -1.76 14.72 27.87
N LEU A 476 -0.74 15.45 27.39
CA LEU A 476 0.57 14.88 27.09
C LEU A 476 1.38 14.63 28.37
N ASP A 477 2.50 13.92 28.24
CA ASP A 477 3.47 13.70 29.32
C ASP A 477 3.99 14.99 30.00
N THR A 478 3.90 16.13 29.31
CA THR A 478 4.25 17.46 29.82
C THR A 478 3.12 18.14 30.61
N GLY A 479 1.94 17.54 30.70
CA GLY A 479 0.73 18.13 31.29
C GLY A 479 0.00 19.11 30.36
N VAL A 480 0.45 19.24 29.10
CA VAL A 480 -0.19 20.11 28.09
C VAL A 480 -1.31 19.35 27.40
N THR A 481 -2.50 19.94 27.34
CA THR A 481 -3.61 19.41 26.54
C THR A 481 -3.42 19.70 25.05
N VAL A 482 -3.58 18.69 24.21
CA VAL A 482 -3.53 18.84 22.75
C VAL A 482 -4.76 19.63 22.28
N THR A 483 -4.52 20.84 21.80
CA THR A 483 -5.55 21.73 21.24
C THR A 483 -5.15 22.18 19.85
N ALA A 484 -6.12 22.67 19.07
CA ALA A 484 -5.88 23.27 17.77
C ALA A 484 -4.79 24.36 17.80
N ASP A 485 -4.79 25.23 18.81
CA ASP A 485 -3.79 26.30 18.96
C ASP A 485 -2.40 25.73 19.26
N PHE A 486 -2.33 24.73 20.14
CA PHE A 486 -1.08 24.06 20.46
C PHE A 486 -0.48 23.33 19.24
N VAL A 487 -1.31 22.65 18.44
CA VAL A 487 -0.85 22.01 17.20
C VAL A 487 -0.31 23.05 16.21
N ARG A 488 -0.97 24.21 16.04
CA ARG A 488 -0.48 25.29 15.17
C ARG A 488 0.85 25.88 15.66
N GLN A 489 1.01 26.01 16.97
CA GLN A 489 2.29 26.41 17.57
C GLN A 489 3.37 25.38 17.23
N VAL A 490 3.13 24.09 17.48
CA VAL A 490 4.07 23.01 17.18
C VAL A 490 4.45 23.00 15.69
N VAL A 491 3.48 23.16 14.79
CA VAL A 491 3.72 23.28 13.34
C VAL A 491 4.69 24.43 13.03
N THR A 492 4.48 25.60 13.61
CA THR A 492 5.36 26.77 13.40
C THR A 492 6.78 26.48 13.91
N GLU A 493 6.90 25.84 15.07
CA GLU A 493 8.18 25.49 15.69
C GLU A 493 8.94 24.41 14.92
N GLU A 494 8.26 23.37 14.43
CA GLU A 494 8.89 22.31 13.65
C GLU A 494 9.29 22.79 12.25
N VAL A 495 8.46 23.56 11.55
CA VAL A 495 8.79 24.14 10.24
C VAL A 495 10.01 25.07 10.34
N ALA A 496 10.16 25.82 11.43
CA ALA A 496 11.32 26.68 11.65
C ALA A 496 12.66 25.92 11.79
N LYS A 497 12.62 24.61 12.07
CA LYS A 497 13.82 23.74 12.14
C LYS A 497 14.18 23.12 10.79
N LEU A 498 13.27 23.15 9.81
CA LEU A 498 13.46 22.54 8.50
C LEU A 498 14.33 23.42 7.59
N PRO A 499 15.06 22.83 6.62
CA PRO A 499 15.90 23.60 5.70
C PRO A 499 15.06 24.44 4.72
N GLY A 500 15.63 25.54 4.23
CA GLY A 500 14.98 26.44 3.27
C GLY A 500 14.25 27.60 3.94
N GLU A 501 13.50 28.37 3.16
CA GLU A 501 12.66 29.46 3.68
C GLU A 501 11.31 28.91 4.14
N GLN A 502 10.69 29.50 5.16
CA GLN A 502 9.38 29.03 5.65
C GLN A 502 8.30 29.08 4.57
N ALA A 503 8.42 30.00 3.61
CA ALA A 503 7.50 30.10 2.47
C ALA A 503 7.51 28.84 1.59
N ASP A 504 8.66 28.14 1.50
CA ASP A 504 8.81 26.91 0.72
C ASP A 504 7.99 25.74 1.29
N TRP A 505 7.59 25.83 2.57
CA TRP A 505 6.84 24.80 3.30
C TRP A 505 5.34 25.09 3.38
N LYS A 506 4.90 26.22 2.80
CA LYS A 506 3.55 26.73 3.01
C LYS A 506 2.47 25.76 2.51
N ASP A 507 2.58 25.24 1.30
CA ASP A 507 1.55 24.38 0.73
C ASP A 507 1.43 23.04 1.48
N ALA A 508 2.57 22.47 1.91
CA ALA A 508 2.60 21.27 2.73
C ALA A 508 1.99 21.52 4.12
N THR A 509 2.30 22.66 4.73
CA THR A 509 1.79 23.07 6.04
C THR A 509 0.29 23.34 6.01
N ASP A 510 -0.19 24.09 5.02
CA ASP A 510 -1.61 24.38 4.82
C ASP A 510 -2.40 23.09 4.56
N THR A 511 -1.84 22.18 3.75
CA THR A 511 -2.44 20.87 3.49
C THR A 511 -2.50 20.03 4.76
N PHE A 512 -1.39 19.92 5.50
CA PHE A 512 -1.33 19.19 6.77
C PHE A 512 -2.34 19.71 7.79
N LEU A 513 -2.38 21.03 8.02
CA LEU A 513 -3.33 21.66 8.95
C LEU A 513 -4.78 21.42 8.52
N SER A 514 -5.06 21.43 7.22
CA SER A 514 -6.42 21.20 6.70
C SER A 514 -6.94 19.78 6.91
N VAL A 515 -6.09 18.80 7.24
CA VAL A 515 -6.50 17.41 7.51
C VAL A 515 -6.23 16.96 8.95
N ALA A 516 -5.26 17.55 9.63
CA ALA A 516 -4.90 17.22 11.01
C ALA A 516 -5.71 18.03 12.04
N VAL A 517 -6.21 19.21 11.66
CA VAL A 517 -6.89 20.15 12.58
C VAL A 517 -8.30 20.53 12.10
N ALA A 518 -8.85 19.80 11.13
CA ALA A 518 -10.22 19.99 10.67
C ALA A 518 -11.22 19.43 11.70
N ASP A 519 -12.40 20.06 11.78
CA ASP A 519 -13.51 19.58 12.62
C ASP A 519 -14.00 18.19 12.13
N GLU A 520 -14.06 18.01 10.82
CA GLU A 520 -14.40 16.73 10.20
C GLU A 520 -13.14 15.95 9.83
N TYR A 521 -13.10 14.68 10.23
CA TYR A 521 -12.02 13.78 9.85
C TYR A 521 -12.14 13.38 8.38
N VAL A 522 -11.15 13.72 7.56
CA VAL A 522 -11.05 13.26 6.17
C VAL A 522 -10.52 11.83 6.15
N ASP A 523 -11.13 10.93 5.37
CA ASP A 523 -10.72 9.52 5.35
C ASP A 523 -9.27 9.34 4.90
N PHE A 524 -8.86 10.02 3.83
CA PHE A 524 -7.48 9.97 3.31
C PHE A 524 -6.97 11.38 2.97
N LEU A 525 -5.75 11.71 3.41
CA LEU A 525 -5.10 12.99 3.13
C LEU A 525 -4.81 13.18 1.64
N THR A 526 -4.66 12.09 0.90
CA THR A 526 -4.36 12.07 -0.53
C THR A 526 -5.50 12.65 -1.36
N LEU A 527 -6.75 12.54 -0.91
CA LEU A 527 -7.92 13.06 -1.64
C LEU A 527 -7.91 14.59 -1.76
N PRO A 528 -7.92 15.38 -0.67
CA PRO A 528 -7.86 16.83 -0.78
C PRO A 528 -6.52 17.33 -1.34
N ALA A 529 -5.42 16.58 -1.15
CA ALA A 529 -4.13 16.94 -1.72
C ALA A 529 -4.11 16.74 -3.25
N TYR A 530 -4.60 15.62 -3.75
CA TYR A 530 -4.65 15.31 -5.18
C TYR A 530 -5.61 16.22 -5.95
N ALA A 531 -6.74 16.59 -5.34
CA ALA A 531 -7.68 17.55 -5.93
C ALA A 531 -7.04 18.92 -6.24
N ARG A 532 -5.95 19.29 -5.53
CA ARG A 532 -5.21 20.55 -5.74
C ARG A 532 -3.99 20.40 -6.66
N MET A 533 -3.57 19.16 -6.94
CA MET A 533 -2.50 18.93 -7.90
C MET A 533 -2.92 19.41 -9.30
N PRO A 534 -1.97 19.71 -10.19
CA PRO A 534 -2.27 19.94 -11.59
C PRO A 534 -3.00 18.75 -12.22
#